data_AF-A0A7X5N2W9-F1
#
_entry.id   AF-A0A7X5N2W9-F1
#
_cell.length_a   1.000
_cell.length_b   1.000
_cell.length_c   1.000
_cell.angle_alpha   90.00
_cell.angle_beta   90.00
_cell.angle_gamma   90.00
#
_symmetry.space_group_name_H-M   'P 1'
#
loop_
_entity.id
_entity.type
_entity.pdbx_description
1 polymer ?
#
loop_
_entity_poly.entity_id
_entity_poly.type
_entity_poly.pdbx_seq_one_letter_code
_entity_poly.pdbx_strand_id
1 'polypeptide(L)' 'QAQPATAGVPVVVISADATTATLARVGNQGVRAYLTKPLDVAEFFTVIDGLLA' A
#
# COMPACT_ATOMS: atom_id res chain seq x y z
N GLN A 1 -20.50 3.19 4.49
CA GLN A 1 -20.27 4.65 4.42
C GLN A 1 -18.78 4.92 4.58
N ALA A 2 -18.25 5.97 3.96
CA ALA A 2 -16.89 6.45 4.21
C ALA A 2 -16.82 7.24 5.52
N GLN A 3 -15.70 7.15 6.24
CA GLN A 3 -15.44 7.88 7.49
C GLN A 3 -14.49 9.06 7.20
N PRO A 4 -14.92 10.33 7.30
CA PRO A 4 -14.07 11.48 6.99
C PRO A 4 -12.75 11.50 7.77
N ALA A 5 -12.75 11.02 9.02
CA ALA A 5 -11.56 10.99 9.86
C ALA A 5 -10.42 10.09 9.33
N THR A 6 -10.72 9.11 8.46
CA THR A 6 -9.71 8.19 7.92
C THR A 6 -9.30 8.53 6.49
N ALA A 7 -9.88 9.56 5.88
CA ALA A 7 -9.64 9.89 4.47
C ALA A 7 -8.18 10.30 4.18
N GLY A 8 -7.48 10.85 5.17
CA GLY A 8 -6.08 11.26 5.05
C GLY A 8 -5.05 10.18 5.40
N VAL A 9 -5.48 9.02 5.90
CA VAL A 9 -4.55 7.98 6.34
C VAL A 9 -3.95 7.26 5.12
N PRO A 10 -2.62 7.19 4.97
CA PRO A 10 -2.01 6.47 3.87
C PRO A 10 -2.27 4.97 4.00
N VAL A 11 -2.62 4.31 2.89
CA VAL A 11 -2.91 2.88 2.86
C VAL A 11 -1.80 2.14 2.12
N VAL A 12 -1.26 1.09 2.74
CA VAL A 12 -0.34 0.13 2.12
C VAL A 12 -0.98 -1.25 2.18
N VAL A 13 -0.96 -1.99 1.07
CA VAL A 13 -1.62 -3.29 0.96
C VAL A 13 -0.57 -4.40 0.92
N ILE A 14 -0.77 -5.48 1.68
CA ILE A 14 0.15 -6.63 1.71
C ILE A 14 -0.59 -7.86 1.17
N SER A 15 -0.14 -8.43 0.05
CA SER A 15 -0.82 -9.55 -0.65
C SER A 15 0.12 -10.72 -0.94
N ALA A 16 -0.40 -11.95 -1.01
CA ALA A 16 0.38 -13.11 -1.44
C ALA A 16 0.66 -13.12 -2.96
N ASP A 17 -0.20 -12.46 -3.74
CA ASP A 17 -0.11 -12.35 -5.19
C ASP A 17 -0.25 -10.87 -5.59
N ALA A 18 0.79 -10.10 -5.31
CA ALA A 18 0.89 -8.71 -5.77
C ALA A 18 1.44 -8.67 -7.20
N THR A 19 0.86 -9.44 -8.11
CA THR A 19 1.21 -9.38 -9.53
C THR A 19 0.91 -7.99 -10.11
N THR A 20 1.66 -7.59 -11.13
CA THR A 20 1.49 -6.31 -11.85
C THR A 20 0.06 -6.10 -12.36
N ALA A 21 -0.68 -7.18 -12.64
CA ALA A 21 -2.10 -7.13 -12.99
C ALA A 21 -3.01 -6.72 -11.82
N THR A 22 -2.71 -7.20 -10.60
CA THR A 22 -3.38 -6.76 -9.36
C THR A 22 -3.07 -5.29 -9.08
N LEU A 23 -1.82 -4.86 -9.25
CA LEU A 23 -1.42 -3.45 -9.13
C LEU A 23 -2.18 -2.55 -10.12
N ALA A 24 -2.29 -2.96 -11.39
CA ALA A 24 -2.96 -2.20 -12.44
C ALA A 24 -4.49 -2.12 -12.24
N ARG A 25 -5.13 -3.19 -11.73
CA ARG A 25 -6.58 -3.21 -11.45
C ARG A 25 -6.99 -2.35 -10.27
N VAL A 26 -6.13 -2.22 -9.27
CA VAL A 26 -6.41 -1.38 -8.09
C VAL A 26 -5.96 0.07 -8.34
N GLY A 27 -5.65 0.40 -9.59
CA GLY A 27 -5.32 1.73 -10.08
C GLY A 27 -6.05 2.85 -9.34
N ASN A 28 -5.25 3.62 -8.59
CA ASN A 28 -5.53 4.98 -8.13
C ASN A 28 -6.55 5.21 -6.99
N GLN A 29 -7.01 4.18 -6.27
CA GLN A 29 -7.95 4.37 -5.14
C GLN A 29 -7.29 4.72 -3.79
N GLY A 30 -6.29 5.62 -3.79
CA GLY A 30 -5.69 6.13 -2.55
C GLY A 30 -4.70 5.21 -1.83
N VAL A 31 -4.41 4.02 -2.39
CA VAL A 31 -3.33 3.14 -1.90
C VAL A 31 -1.98 3.69 -2.35
N ARG A 32 -1.02 3.74 -1.41
CA ARG A 32 0.32 4.31 -1.61
C ARG A 32 1.35 3.27 -2.03
N ALA A 33 1.20 2.02 -1.60
CA ALA A 33 2.09 0.93 -1.98
C ALA A 33 1.41 -0.43 -1.85
N TYR A 34 1.94 -1.41 -2.56
CA TYR A 34 1.59 -2.82 -2.40
C TYR A 34 2.87 -3.62 -2.18
N LEU A 35 2.85 -4.49 -1.18
CA LEU A 35 3.95 -5.37 -0.83
C LEU A 35 3.50 -6.82 -0.98
N THR A 36 4.43 -7.70 -1.31
CA THR A 36 4.18 -9.14 -1.37
C THR A 36 4.32 -9.78 0.01
N LYS A 37 3.73 -10.96 0.17
CA LYS A 37 4.03 -11.90 1.25
C LYS A 37 4.93 -13.01 0.71
N PRO A 38 5.90 -13.52 1.50
CA PRO A 38 6.28 -13.04 2.83
C PRO A 38 6.90 -11.63 2.76
N LEU A 39 6.68 -10.84 3.81
CA LEU A 39 7.06 -9.42 3.82
C LEU A 39 8.58 -9.25 3.81
N ASP A 40 9.09 -8.47 2.86
CA ASP A 40 10.46 -7.96 2.91
C ASP A 40 10.53 -6.75 3.85
N VAL A 41 11.33 -6.86 4.90
CA VAL A 41 11.46 -5.84 5.94
C VAL A 41 12.16 -4.58 5.42
N ALA A 42 13.14 -4.72 4.53
CA ALA A 42 13.87 -3.59 3.97
C ALA A 42 12.98 -2.78 3.02
N GLU A 43 12.20 -3.47 2.19
CA GLU A 43 11.21 -2.84 1.33
C GLU A 43 10.12 -2.13 2.17
N PHE A 44 9.64 -2.77 3.23
CA PHE A 44 8.67 -2.18 4.14
C PHE A 44 9.17 -0.88 4.78
N PHE A 45 10.39 -0.84 5.32
CA PHE A 45 10.95 0.39 5.90
C PHE A 45 11.09 1.50 4.87
N THR A 46 11.51 1.18 3.65
CA THR A 46 11.62 2.16 2.57
C THR A 46 10.25 2.82 2.27
N VAL A 47 9.18 2.03 2.27
CA VAL A 47 7.81 2.56 2.09
C VAL A 47 7.41 3.46 3.26
N ILE A 48 7.67 3.04 4.49
CA ILE A 48 7.32 3.83 5.68
C ILE A 48 8.07 5.16 5.71
N ASP A 49 9.37 5.14 5.44
CA ASP A 49 10.20 6.36 5.39
C ASP A 49 9.67 7.34 4.33
N GLY A 50 9.27 6.84 3.16
CA GLY A 50 8.65 7.66 2.12
C GLY A 50 7.27 8.23 2.48
N LEU A 51 6.57 7.67 3.47
CA LEU A 51 5.27 8.17 3.95
C LEU A 51 5.39 9.17 5.10
N LEU A 52 6.52 9.18 5.81
CA LEU A 52 6.77 10.06 6.95
C LEU A 52 7.57 11.31 6.59
N ALA A 53 8.13 11.38 5.38
CA ALA A 53 8.81 12.54 4.82
C ALA A 53 7.82 13.64 4.38
#